data_AF-A0A7S2JV29-F1
#
_entry.id   AF-A0A7S2JV29-F1
#
_cell.length_a   1.000
_cell.length_b   1.000
_cell.length_c   1.000
_cell.angle_alpha   90.00
_cell.angle_beta   90.00
_cell.angle_gamma   90.00
#
_symmetry.space_group_name_H-M   'P 1'
#
loop_
_entity.id
_entity.type
_entity.pdbx_description
1 polymer ?
#
loop_
_entity_poly.entity_id
_entity_poly.type
_entity_poly.pdbx_seq_one_letter_code
_entity_poly.pdbx_strand_id
1 'polypeptide(L)'
;AHPGGNRPVCSAFAQQSIPSFQLNCTWRYVFCLSCVVGGLLVIVGAALSQGKARPHIRMLYEGGRQPWRPGGAGIAEDAGRFECASLPNGRTNTCEFKVQVEGDMHPPIWVEYIVTPFYQNYPQFLESGTVSVAWPELQGKLLGHAARAKHCGASRGRKQAYPCGLAAMSYFNDSYEFHLDDKVLQVETEGLAWPSDVARFDNPRGYNEESERYSWLPDRFPGVIDPALGAKTERFVAWMRPNAMPHLSQRWARIMETLRAGQTLTVQINSSFPVAVAGGQKQLLLEEQNAASTKLVPLGRFLVVCGVVCFGMASMVLAIHRFCERRPGQKRFGRPSRSARQVEPGDETTDEDSAGDDPETGPESDSSPGSPRGHRDGSSRYSM
;
A
#
# COMPACT_ATOMS: atom_id res chain seq x y z
N ALA A 1 41.29 -41.52 -34.88
CA ALA A 1 40.42 -42.38 -34.07
C ALA A 1 40.71 -42.12 -32.60
N HIS A 2 39.91 -41.28 -31.92
CA HIS A 2 39.96 -41.23 -30.46
C HIS A 2 38.99 -42.31 -29.93
N PRO A 3 39.46 -43.24 -29.10
CA PRO A 3 38.69 -44.42 -28.75
C PRO A 3 37.52 -44.05 -27.85
N GLY A 4 36.42 -44.79 -28.06
CA GLY A 4 35.13 -44.59 -27.47
C GLY A 4 35.11 -44.54 -25.94
N GLY A 5 34.31 -43.63 -25.44
CA GLY A 5 33.76 -43.67 -24.10
C GLY A 5 32.69 -42.60 -24.00
N ASN A 6 31.42 -42.98 -23.93
CA ASN A 6 30.30 -42.10 -23.55
C ASN A 6 30.43 -41.70 -22.07
N ARG A 7 31.57 -41.13 -21.68
CA ARG A 7 31.83 -40.71 -20.32
C ARG A 7 31.35 -39.28 -20.15
N PRO A 8 30.65 -38.97 -19.06
CA PRO A 8 30.21 -37.62 -18.78
C PRO A 8 31.42 -36.69 -18.63
N VAL A 9 31.21 -35.42 -18.98
CA VAL A 9 32.23 -34.37 -18.96
C VAL A 9 32.77 -34.19 -17.53
N CYS A 10 34.09 -34.21 -17.35
CA CYS A 10 34.74 -34.04 -16.05
C CYS A 10 34.89 -32.56 -15.63
N SER A 11 33.82 -31.76 -15.71
CA SER A 11 33.83 -30.38 -15.21
C SER A 11 33.25 -30.29 -13.81
N ALA A 12 33.67 -29.31 -13.00
CA ALA A 12 33.15 -29.13 -11.63
C ALA A 12 31.62 -28.89 -11.60
N PHE A 13 31.08 -28.27 -12.66
CA PHE A 13 29.64 -28.12 -12.84
C PHE A 13 28.96 -29.47 -13.15
N ALA A 14 29.50 -30.24 -14.10
CA ALA A 14 28.93 -31.54 -14.49
C ALA A 14 29.06 -32.61 -13.40
N GLN A 15 30.09 -32.53 -12.56
CA GLN A 15 30.32 -33.42 -11.42
C GLN A 15 29.72 -32.92 -10.09
N GLN A 16 28.98 -31.80 -10.12
CA GLN A 16 28.38 -31.18 -8.92
C GLN A 16 29.40 -30.89 -7.79
N SER A 17 30.65 -30.61 -8.16
CA SER A 17 31.77 -30.28 -7.26
C SER A 17 32.11 -28.78 -7.30
N ILE A 18 31.13 -27.94 -7.64
CA ILE A 18 31.25 -26.48 -7.57
C ILE A 18 31.58 -26.07 -6.12
N PRO A 19 32.50 -25.10 -5.91
CA PRO A 19 32.74 -24.57 -4.57
C PRO A 19 31.41 -24.10 -3.97
N SER A 20 31.02 -24.75 -2.87
CA SER A 20 29.78 -24.45 -2.16
C SER A 20 30.12 -24.16 -0.70
N PHE A 21 29.39 -23.21 -0.12
CA PHE A 21 29.46 -22.90 1.29
C PHE A 21 28.30 -23.58 2.00
N GLN A 22 28.60 -24.57 2.84
CA GLN A 22 27.58 -25.27 3.61
C GLN A 22 27.42 -24.63 4.98
N LEU A 23 26.30 -23.92 5.17
CA LEU A 23 25.91 -23.35 6.46
C LEU A 23 25.39 -24.46 7.39
N ASN A 24 26.28 -24.97 8.23
CA ASN A 24 25.90 -25.87 9.30
C ASN A 24 25.28 -25.07 10.45
N CYS A 25 23.95 -25.07 10.52
CA CYS A 25 23.19 -24.43 11.60
C CYS A 25 23.38 -25.16 12.94
N THR A 26 24.49 -24.89 13.62
CA THR A 26 24.71 -25.35 14.99
C THR A 26 23.92 -24.50 15.97
N TRP A 27 23.60 -25.05 17.15
CA TRP A 27 22.88 -24.31 18.19
C TRP A 27 23.59 -23.00 18.58
N ARG A 28 24.94 -23.00 18.57
CA ARG A 28 25.75 -21.79 18.83
C ARG A 28 25.50 -20.71 17.80
N TYR A 29 25.52 -21.08 16.51
CA TYR A 29 25.26 -20.12 15.43
C TYR A 29 23.83 -19.57 15.50
N VAL A 30 22.84 -20.44 15.67
CA VAL A 30 21.43 -20.00 15.77
C VAL A 30 21.24 -19.10 16.99
N PHE A 31 21.77 -19.47 18.16
CA PHE A 31 21.70 -18.66 19.37
C PHE A 31 22.37 -17.29 19.20
N CYS A 32 23.63 -17.26 18.76
CA CYS A 32 24.38 -16.01 18.58
C CYS A 32 23.72 -15.11 17.54
N LEU A 33 23.29 -15.66 16.40
CA LEU A 33 22.61 -14.89 15.36
C LEU A 33 21.30 -14.31 15.88
N SER A 34 20.46 -15.10 16.55
CA SER A 34 19.20 -14.63 17.13
C SER A 34 19.42 -13.54 18.20
N CYS A 35 20.45 -13.66 19.04
CA CYS A 35 20.79 -12.63 20.02
C CYS A 35 21.29 -11.33 19.36
N VAL A 36 22.16 -11.43 18.35
CA VAL A 36 22.70 -10.26 17.64
C VAL A 36 21.59 -9.54 16.87
N VAL A 37 20.82 -10.28 16.07
CA VAL A 37 19.70 -9.70 15.31
C VAL A 37 18.63 -9.15 16.26
N GLY A 38 18.29 -9.88 17.32
CA GLY A 38 17.34 -9.41 18.34
C GLY A 38 17.80 -8.12 19.02
N GLY A 39 19.07 -8.03 19.42
CA GLY A 39 19.66 -6.84 20.00
C GLY A 39 19.62 -5.64 19.05
N LEU A 40 20.01 -5.83 17.79
CA LEU A 40 19.96 -4.77 16.77
C LEU A 40 18.53 -4.28 16.53
N LEU A 41 17.56 -5.19 16.41
CA LEU A 41 16.14 -4.84 16.22
C LEU A 41 15.57 -4.06 17.40
N VAL A 42 15.91 -4.43 18.63
CA VAL A 42 15.48 -3.71 19.83
C VAL A 42 16.13 -2.32 19.89
N ILE A 43 17.44 -2.21 19.62
CA ILE A 43 18.15 -0.92 19.63
C ILE A 43 17.55 0.03 18.59
N VAL A 44 17.40 -0.43 17.33
CA VAL A 44 16.82 0.39 16.26
C VAL A 44 15.36 0.72 16.56
N GLY A 45 14.58 -0.26 17.02
CA GLY A 45 13.16 -0.06 17.36
C GLY A 45 12.95 0.91 18.51
N ALA A 46 13.80 0.86 19.55
CA ALA A 46 13.78 1.80 20.66
C ALA A 46 14.17 3.22 20.21
N ALA A 47 15.22 3.35 19.40
CA ALA A 47 15.64 4.64 18.84
C ALA A 47 14.52 5.29 18.00
N LEU A 48 13.84 4.51 17.14
CA LEU A 48 12.70 5.00 16.35
C LEU A 48 11.48 5.38 17.21
N SER A 49 11.32 4.73 18.37
CA SER A 49 10.19 4.99 19.28
C SER A 49 10.37 6.26 20.12
N GLN A 50 11.61 6.72 20.31
CA GLN A 50 11.96 7.93 21.06
C GLN A 50 11.84 9.22 20.24
N GLY A 51 11.45 9.14 18.96
CA GLY A 51 11.22 10.31 18.13
C GLY A 51 10.20 11.29 18.74
N LYS A 52 10.40 12.59 18.53
CA LYS A 52 9.40 13.62 18.84
C LYS A 52 8.33 13.62 17.76
N ALA A 53 7.08 13.92 18.16
CA ALA A 53 6.02 14.20 17.21
C ALA A 53 6.34 15.51 16.47
N ARG A 54 5.93 15.60 15.20
CA ARG A 54 5.99 16.87 14.48
C ARG A 54 4.92 17.80 15.03
N PRO A 55 5.22 19.10 15.20
CA PRO A 55 4.17 20.07 15.40
C PRO A 55 3.27 20.04 14.16
N HIS A 56 1.98 19.90 14.39
CA HIS A 56 0.98 19.84 13.35
C HIS A 56 -0.34 20.41 13.87
N ILE A 57 -1.12 20.99 12.97
CA ILE A 57 -2.47 21.45 13.24
C ILE A 57 -3.40 20.61 12.38
N ARG A 58 -4.25 19.81 13.01
CA ARG A 58 -5.27 19.01 12.33
C ARG A 58 -6.67 19.52 12.67
N MET A 59 -7.47 19.79 11.64
CA MET A 59 -8.84 20.29 11.76
C MET A 59 -9.79 19.34 11.02
N LEU A 60 -10.80 18.81 11.70
CA LEU A 60 -11.90 18.07 11.06
C LEU A 60 -13.04 19.05 10.79
N TYR A 61 -13.34 19.34 9.51
CA TYR A 61 -14.34 20.36 9.16
C TYR A 61 -15.59 19.81 8.45
N GLU A 62 -15.61 18.57 7.98
CA GLU A 62 -16.85 17.93 7.49
C GLU A 62 -16.89 16.46 7.89
N GLY A 63 -18.07 15.99 8.32
CA GLY A 63 -18.32 14.59 8.66
C GLY A 63 -17.99 14.19 10.11
N GLY A 64 -18.15 12.90 10.40
CA GLY A 64 -17.85 12.29 11.71
C GLY A 64 -19.07 11.99 12.57
N ARG A 65 -19.67 10.80 12.46
CA ARG A 65 -20.74 10.39 13.40
C ARG A 65 -20.25 9.78 14.72
N GLN A 66 -18.95 9.81 14.99
CA GLN A 66 -18.35 9.39 16.25
C GLN A 66 -17.20 10.36 16.58
N PRO A 67 -16.96 10.69 17.87
CA PRO A 67 -15.67 11.24 18.26
C PRO A 67 -14.62 10.23 17.84
N TRP A 68 -13.74 10.63 16.92
CA TRP A 68 -12.62 9.81 16.50
C TRP A 68 -11.82 9.44 17.76
N ARG A 69 -11.84 8.16 18.14
CA ARG A 69 -10.96 7.63 19.17
C ARG A 69 -9.68 7.18 18.46
N PRO A 70 -8.49 7.69 18.83
CA PRO A 70 -7.22 7.27 18.23
C PRO A 70 -6.89 5.82 18.61
N GLY A 71 -7.50 4.85 17.94
CA GLY A 71 -7.10 3.45 17.94
C GLY A 71 -5.91 3.23 17.01
N GLY A 72 -4.81 3.94 17.25
CA GLY A 72 -3.59 3.84 16.43
C GLY A 72 -2.67 5.04 16.66
N ALA A 73 -1.72 4.89 17.58
CA ALA A 73 -0.58 5.80 17.83
C ALA A 73 -0.94 7.31 17.78
N GLY A 74 -1.52 7.80 18.88
CA GLY A 74 -2.10 9.13 18.96
C GLY A 74 -1.16 10.33 18.83
N ILE A 75 -1.81 11.48 18.61
CA ILE A 75 -1.49 12.78 19.20
C ILE A 75 -2.84 13.39 19.59
N ALA A 76 -2.88 14.08 20.74
CA ALA A 76 -4.08 14.39 21.50
C ALA A 76 -4.62 15.83 21.28
N GLU A 77 -4.20 16.54 20.25
CA GLU A 77 -4.55 17.95 20.03
C GLU A 77 -5.04 18.13 18.58
N ASP A 78 -6.23 17.61 18.27
CA ASP A 78 -6.96 18.10 17.10
C ASP A 78 -7.42 19.52 17.44
N ALA A 79 -7.13 20.50 16.59
CA ALA A 79 -7.47 21.91 16.77
C ALA A 79 -8.98 22.19 16.92
N GLY A 80 -9.79 21.17 16.62
CA GLY A 80 -11.22 21.18 16.87
C GLY A 80 -11.97 20.41 15.80
N ARG A 81 -13.22 20.11 16.13
CA ARG A 81 -14.22 19.69 15.16
C ARG A 81 -15.05 20.90 14.79
N PHE A 82 -15.09 21.17 13.50
CA PHE A 82 -15.85 22.24 12.90
C PHE A 82 -16.88 21.66 11.93
N GLU A 83 -17.96 22.40 11.68
CA GLU A 83 -19.01 21.99 10.74
C GLU A 83 -19.04 22.96 9.56
N CYS A 84 -18.41 22.54 8.47
CA CYS A 84 -18.35 23.23 7.18
C CYS A 84 -18.67 22.25 6.05
N ALA A 85 -19.91 21.74 6.06
CA ALA A 85 -20.37 20.89 5.00
C ALA A 85 -20.60 21.67 3.71
N SER A 86 -20.26 21.08 2.56
CA SER A 86 -20.68 21.64 1.26
C SER A 86 -22.20 21.75 1.19
N LEU A 87 -22.73 22.78 0.50
CA LEU A 87 -24.17 22.96 0.35
C LEU A 87 -24.75 21.93 -0.63
N PRO A 88 -26.06 21.61 -0.53
CA PRO A 88 -26.73 20.72 -1.48
C PRO A 88 -26.49 21.13 -2.94
N ASN A 89 -26.42 20.13 -3.83
CA ASN A 89 -26.15 20.28 -5.26
C ASN A 89 -24.74 20.80 -5.60
N GLY A 90 -23.75 20.57 -4.73
CA GLY A 90 -22.35 20.94 -4.99
C GLY A 90 -22.10 22.45 -4.94
N ARG A 91 -22.94 23.18 -4.21
CA ARG A 91 -22.73 24.61 -3.97
C ARG A 91 -21.67 24.80 -2.89
N THR A 92 -20.86 25.83 -3.05
CA THR A 92 -19.80 26.17 -2.08
C THR A 92 -20.39 26.74 -0.79
N ASN A 93 -19.94 26.20 0.34
CA ASN A 93 -20.14 26.79 1.66
C ASN A 93 -18.83 27.44 2.13
N THR A 94 -18.88 28.64 2.68
CA THR A 94 -17.69 29.35 3.18
C THR A 94 -17.75 29.43 4.69
N CYS A 95 -16.71 28.95 5.36
CA CYS A 95 -16.62 28.95 6.82
C CYS A 95 -15.27 29.48 7.28
N GLU A 96 -15.24 30.08 8.46
CA GLU A 96 -14.03 30.63 9.07
C GLU A 96 -13.80 29.96 10.43
N PHE A 97 -12.56 29.50 10.65
CA PHE A 97 -12.15 28.84 11.88
C PHE A 97 -10.90 29.48 12.46
N LYS A 98 -10.90 29.71 13.77
CA LYS A 98 -9.75 30.28 14.48
C LYS A 98 -9.13 29.23 15.37
N VAL A 99 -7.84 29.01 15.18
CA VAL A 99 -7.05 28.00 15.89
C VAL A 99 -5.83 28.68 16.51
N GLN A 100 -5.54 28.35 17.76
CA GLN A 100 -4.31 28.79 18.40
C GLN A 100 -3.16 27.86 17.98
N VAL A 101 -2.04 28.44 17.56
CA VAL A 101 -0.83 27.68 17.28
C VAL A 101 -0.19 27.29 18.62
N GLU A 102 -0.13 25.99 18.93
CA GLU A 102 0.36 25.51 20.23
C GLU A 102 1.89 25.38 20.28
N GLY A 103 2.53 25.16 19.13
CA GLY A 103 3.98 24.99 19.01
C GLY A 103 4.54 25.66 17.77
N ASP A 104 5.80 26.08 17.85
CA ASP A 104 6.51 26.69 16.72
C ASP A 104 6.63 25.69 15.55
N MET A 105 6.28 26.12 14.34
CA MET A 105 6.44 25.38 13.09
C MET A 105 7.30 26.21 12.12
N HIS A 106 8.41 25.64 11.66
CA HIS A 106 9.29 26.30 10.70
C HIS A 106 8.95 25.92 9.24
N PRO A 107 9.25 26.80 8.28
CA PRO A 107 9.06 26.49 6.87
C PRO A 107 10.06 25.43 6.38
N PRO A 108 9.66 24.54 5.44
CA PRO A 108 8.36 24.52 4.78
C PRO A 108 7.27 23.84 5.61
N ILE A 109 6.15 24.55 5.80
CA ILE A 109 4.94 24.00 6.43
C ILE A 109 4.02 23.55 5.30
N TRP A 110 3.70 22.26 5.26
CA TRP A 110 2.84 21.70 4.24
C TRP A 110 1.39 21.78 4.67
N VAL A 111 0.55 22.22 3.74
CA VAL A 111 -0.90 22.17 3.86
C VAL A 111 -1.37 20.94 3.09
N GLU A 112 -1.95 19.98 3.80
CA GLU A 112 -2.52 18.76 3.22
C GLU A 112 -4.01 18.69 3.54
N TYR A 113 -4.80 18.18 2.59
CA TYR A 113 -6.17 17.80 2.86
C TYR A 113 -6.27 16.28 2.96
N ILE A 114 -7.12 15.82 3.88
CA ILE A 114 -7.39 14.41 4.09
C ILE A 114 -8.87 14.16 3.84
N VAL A 115 -9.18 13.18 2.98
CA VAL A 115 -10.55 12.71 2.76
C VAL A 115 -10.64 11.25 3.14
N THR A 116 -11.63 10.89 3.97
CA THR A 116 -11.77 9.53 4.48
C THR A 116 -13.22 9.13 4.72
N PRO A 117 -13.67 7.94 4.26
CA PRO A 117 -13.00 7.10 3.27
C PRO A 117 -13.15 7.67 1.86
N PHE A 118 -12.12 7.54 1.03
CA PHE A 118 -12.15 7.81 -0.41
C PHE A 118 -11.27 6.81 -1.18
N TYR A 119 -11.89 5.99 -2.03
CA TYR A 119 -11.26 4.80 -2.60
C TYR A 119 -10.70 5.03 -4.01
N GLN A 120 -9.54 5.68 -4.12
CA GLN A 120 -8.84 5.83 -5.42
C GLN A 120 -8.25 4.52 -5.96
N ASN A 121 -8.13 3.50 -5.11
CA ASN A 121 -7.56 2.20 -5.44
C ASN A 121 -8.55 1.21 -6.07
N TYR A 122 -9.81 1.60 -6.30
CA TYR A 122 -10.77 0.74 -7.00
C TYR A 122 -10.39 0.57 -8.47
N PRO A 123 -10.52 -0.65 -9.06
CA PRO A 123 -10.15 -0.90 -10.45
C PRO A 123 -10.78 0.09 -11.43
N GLN A 124 -12.07 0.39 -11.29
CA GLN A 124 -12.77 1.35 -12.15
C GLN A 124 -12.24 2.78 -12.03
N PHE A 125 -11.77 3.18 -10.85
CA PHE A 125 -11.15 4.49 -10.65
C PHE A 125 -9.80 4.55 -11.38
N LEU A 126 -8.95 3.55 -11.17
CA LEU A 126 -7.64 3.42 -11.81
C LEU A 126 -7.76 3.33 -13.34
N GLU A 127 -8.66 2.49 -13.83
CA GLU A 127 -9.00 2.32 -15.25
C GLU A 127 -9.68 3.54 -15.88
N SER A 128 -10.06 4.54 -15.11
CA SER A 128 -10.60 5.81 -15.63
C SER A 128 -9.59 6.95 -15.56
N GLY A 129 -8.40 6.72 -15.01
CA GLY A 129 -7.38 7.73 -14.75
C GLY A 129 -6.05 7.42 -15.43
N THR A 130 -4.97 7.48 -14.66
CA THR A 130 -3.59 7.42 -15.19
C THR A 130 -3.14 6.05 -15.70
N VAL A 131 -3.90 4.99 -15.42
CA VAL A 131 -3.62 3.62 -15.86
C VAL A 131 -4.31 3.30 -17.20
N SER A 132 -5.14 4.19 -17.75
CA SER A 132 -6.01 3.88 -18.89
C SER A 132 -5.95 4.89 -20.04
N VAL A 133 -6.94 4.83 -20.94
CA VAL A 133 -7.10 5.69 -22.13
C VAL A 133 -7.36 7.17 -21.79
N ALA A 134 -7.63 7.53 -20.53
CA ALA A 134 -7.51 8.94 -20.11
C ALA A 134 -6.05 9.43 -20.14
N TRP A 135 -5.07 8.53 -20.06
CA TRP A 135 -3.65 8.87 -20.09
C TRP A 135 -3.23 9.65 -21.35
N PRO A 136 -3.56 9.22 -22.59
CA PRO A 136 -3.37 10.06 -23.77
C PRO A 136 -3.96 11.48 -23.66
N GLU A 137 -5.14 11.65 -23.07
CA GLU A 137 -5.75 12.98 -22.87
C GLU A 137 -5.02 13.80 -21.82
N LEU A 138 -4.53 13.15 -20.76
CA LEU A 138 -3.65 13.79 -19.78
C LEU A 138 -2.31 14.20 -20.39
N GLN A 139 -1.89 13.58 -21.49
CA GLN A 139 -0.72 13.96 -22.30
C GLN A 139 -1.05 14.96 -23.43
N GLY A 140 -2.22 15.61 -23.39
CA GLY A 140 -2.62 16.62 -24.38
C GLY A 140 -3.05 16.06 -25.73
N LYS A 141 -3.44 14.78 -25.83
CA LYS A 141 -3.96 14.20 -27.07
C LYS A 141 -5.48 14.26 -27.10
N LEU A 142 -6.05 14.54 -28.27
CA LEU A 142 -7.49 14.44 -28.50
C LEU A 142 -7.82 13.04 -29.00
N LEU A 143 -8.74 12.36 -28.30
CA LEU A 143 -9.16 11.01 -28.65
C LEU A 143 -10.48 11.01 -29.45
N GLY A 144 -10.58 10.08 -30.40
CA GLY A 144 -11.81 9.84 -31.14
C GLY A 144 -12.91 9.19 -30.30
N HIS A 145 -14.17 9.34 -30.73
CA HIS A 145 -15.35 8.87 -30.01
C HIS A 145 -15.30 7.38 -29.60
N ALA A 146 -14.85 6.49 -30.48
CA ALA A 146 -14.79 5.05 -30.20
C ALA A 146 -13.82 4.70 -29.06
N ALA A 147 -12.65 5.36 -29.02
CA ALA A 147 -11.66 5.17 -27.97
C ALA A 147 -12.17 5.67 -26.61
N ARG A 148 -12.87 6.82 -26.60
CA ARG A 148 -13.48 7.39 -25.38
C ARG A 148 -14.64 6.54 -24.86
N ALA A 149 -15.50 6.04 -25.75
CA ALA A 149 -16.69 5.27 -25.38
C ALA A 149 -16.36 3.99 -24.59
N LYS A 150 -15.20 3.37 -24.88
CA LYS A 150 -14.74 2.15 -24.20
C LYS A 150 -14.34 2.37 -22.73
N HIS A 151 -13.91 3.59 -22.36
CA HIS A 151 -13.24 3.82 -21.07
C HIS A 151 -13.80 4.98 -20.24
N CYS A 152 -14.50 5.93 -20.85
CA CYS A 152 -15.02 7.11 -20.17
C CYS A 152 -16.53 7.07 -19.89
N GLY A 153 -17.19 5.94 -20.19
CA GLY A 153 -18.64 5.80 -20.11
C GLY A 153 -19.37 6.68 -21.13
N ALA A 154 -20.69 6.52 -21.24
CA ALA A 154 -21.50 7.40 -22.07
C ALA A 154 -21.53 8.82 -21.46
N SER A 155 -21.10 9.84 -22.23
CA SER A 155 -21.19 11.24 -21.82
C SER A 155 -22.66 11.58 -21.51
N ARG A 156 -22.97 11.95 -20.27
CA ARG A 156 -24.32 12.33 -19.84
C ARG A 156 -24.69 13.78 -20.22
N GLY A 157 -23.84 14.50 -20.95
CA GLY A 157 -24.04 15.90 -21.33
C GLY A 157 -23.74 16.20 -22.81
N ARG A 158 -24.16 17.38 -23.27
CA ARG A 158 -23.91 17.87 -24.65
C ARG A 158 -22.43 18.06 -24.95
N LYS A 159 -21.64 18.48 -23.95
CA LYS A 159 -20.18 18.62 -24.01
C LYS A 159 -19.51 17.39 -23.43
N GLN A 160 -18.39 16.99 -24.00
CA GLN A 160 -17.63 15.85 -23.50
C GLN A 160 -16.59 16.33 -22.48
N ALA A 161 -16.57 15.76 -21.27
CA ALA A 161 -15.57 16.12 -20.27
C ALA A 161 -14.15 15.82 -20.77
N TYR A 162 -13.23 16.76 -20.61
CA TYR A 162 -11.82 16.58 -20.94
C TYR A 162 -10.93 17.07 -19.78
N PRO A 163 -9.94 16.27 -19.32
CA PRO A 163 -9.81 14.83 -19.54
C PRO A 163 -11.03 14.07 -19.03
N CYS A 164 -11.36 12.94 -19.65
CA CYS A 164 -12.48 12.10 -19.22
C CYS A 164 -12.11 11.08 -18.14
N GLY A 165 -13.12 10.46 -17.52
CA GLY A 165 -12.96 9.41 -16.51
C GLY A 165 -13.21 9.87 -15.07
N LEU A 166 -13.53 8.91 -14.19
CA LEU A 166 -13.92 9.18 -12.80
C LEU A 166 -12.82 9.91 -12.04
N ALA A 167 -11.56 9.55 -12.25
CA ALA A 167 -10.43 10.21 -11.59
C ALA A 167 -10.40 11.72 -11.88
N ALA A 168 -10.50 12.12 -13.15
CA ALA A 168 -10.50 13.53 -13.54
C ALA A 168 -11.83 14.26 -13.22
N MET A 169 -12.94 13.52 -13.09
CA MET A 169 -14.27 14.08 -12.77
C MET A 169 -14.50 14.27 -11.27
N SER A 170 -13.78 13.53 -10.42
CA SER A 170 -13.91 13.57 -8.97
C SER A 170 -12.78 14.34 -8.28
N TYR A 171 -12.15 15.27 -8.99
CA TYR A 171 -11.08 16.10 -8.45
C TYR A 171 -11.55 16.90 -7.22
N PHE A 172 -10.70 16.93 -6.19
CA PHE A 172 -10.95 17.67 -4.96
C PHE A 172 -10.91 19.18 -5.22
N ASN A 173 -12.00 19.89 -4.87
CA ASN A 173 -12.22 21.28 -5.26
C ASN A 173 -12.53 22.23 -4.09
N ASP A 174 -12.12 21.89 -2.87
CA ASP A 174 -12.13 22.86 -1.76
C ASP A 174 -10.93 23.82 -1.88
N SER A 175 -11.11 25.05 -1.43
CA SER A 175 -10.03 26.04 -1.34
C SER A 175 -9.90 26.60 0.08
N TYR A 176 -8.68 27.02 0.42
CA TYR A 176 -8.32 27.51 1.74
C TYR A 176 -7.64 28.87 1.61
N GLU A 177 -7.94 29.77 2.54
CA GLU A 177 -7.23 31.02 2.75
C GLU A 177 -6.80 31.07 4.22
N PHE A 178 -5.57 31.53 4.45
CA PHE A 178 -4.94 31.51 5.77
C PHE A 178 -4.62 32.93 6.20
N HIS A 179 -4.99 33.29 7.42
CA HIS A 179 -4.62 34.56 8.04
C HIS A 179 -3.95 34.28 9.38
N LEU A 180 -2.80 34.90 9.64
CA LEU A 180 -2.08 34.82 10.90
C LEU A 180 -2.20 36.17 11.60
N ASP A 181 -2.84 36.20 12.77
CA ASP A 181 -3.10 37.44 13.51
C ASP A 181 -3.70 38.54 12.60
N ASP A 182 -4.71 38.15 11.81
CA ASP A 182 -5.42 38.97 10.80
C ASP A 182 -4.59 39.39 9.56
N LYS A 183 -3.33 38.96 9.43
CA LYS A 183 -2.50 39.13 8.23
C LYS A 183 -2.66 37.94 7.27
N VAL A 184 -3.00 38.19 6.00
CA VAL A 184 -3.04 37.15 4.95
C VAL A 184 -1.67 36.47 4.83
N LEU A 185 -1.63 35.14 4.98
CA LEU A 185 -0.46 34.31 4.73
C LEU A 185 -0.38 33.94 3.26
N GLN A 186 0.78 34.15 2.66
CA GLN A 186 1.04 33.71 1.29
C GLN A 186 1.32 32.21 1.25
N VAL A 187 0.69 31.52 0.30
CA VAL A 187 0.84 30.09 0.06
C VAL A 187 1.44 29.85 -1.32
N GLU A 188 2.37 28.91 -1.40
CA GLU A 188 2.97 28.46 -2.65
C GLU A 188 2.27 27.19 -3.13
N THR A 189 1.92 27.16 -4.42
CA THR A 189 1.25 26.03 -5.08
C THR A 189 2.13 25.30 -6.09
N GLU A 190 3.42 25.65 -6.15
CA GLU A 190 4.45 25.00 -6.97
C GLU A 190 5.25 23.98 -6.15
N GLY A 191 5.83 22.99 -6.81
CA GLY A 191 6.63 21.94 -6.15
C GLY A 191 5.82 20.98 -5.27
N LEU A 192 4.51 20.87 -5.49
CA LEU A 192 3.61 19.95 -4.80
C LEU A 192 3.68 18.55 -5.41
N ALA A 193 3.80 18.47 -6.74
CA ALA A 193 3.89 17.23 -7.49
C ALA A 193 5.35 16.90 -7.85
N TRP A 194 5.61 15.65 -8.21
CA TRP A 194 6.94 15.25 -8.65
C TRP A 194 7.24 15.87 -10.01
N PRO A 195 8.43 16.45 -10.24
CA PRO A 195 8.78 17.05 -11.53
C PRO A 195 8.63 16.07 -12.70
N SER A 196 8.93 14.79 -12.47
CA SER A 196 8.75 13.72 -13.45
C SER A 196 7.28 13.45 -13.79
N ASP A 197 6.36 13.68 -12.86
CA ASP A 197 4.93 13.54 -13.12
C ASP A 197 4.46 14.76 -13.90
N VAL A 198 4.78 15.97 -13.45
CA VAL A 198 4.38 17.22 -14.14
C VAL A 198 4.80 17.21 -15.61
N ALA A 199 6.02 16.76 -15.91
CA ALA A 199 6.55 16.66 -17.28
C ALA A 199 5.75 15.69 -18.18
N ARG A 200 4.93 14.80 -17.62
CA ARG A 200 4.11 13.84 -18.38
C ARG A 200 2.71 14.36 -18.68
N PHE A 201 2.29 15.48 -18.09
CA PHE A 201 0.96 16.05 -18.30
C PHE A 201 1.05 17.22 -19.29
N ASP A 202 0.10 17.29 -20.21
CA ASP A 202 0.03 18.36 -21.20
C ASP A 202 -1.41 18.70 -21.57
N ASN A 203 -1.61 19.88 -22.13
CA ASN A 203 -2.90 20.31 -22.67
C ASN A 203 -2.90 20.10 -24.20
N PRO A 204 -4.06 19.80 -24.81
CA PRO A 204 -4.15 19.73 -26.26
C PRO A 204 -3.93 21.08 -26.92
N ARG A 205 -3.59 21.06 -28.21
CA ARG A 205 -3.57 22.28 -29.03
C ARG A 205 -4.95 22.90 -29.06
N GLY A 206 -5.04 24.23 -28.92
CA GLY A 206 -6.33 24.93 -28.80
C GLY A 206 -7.05 24.68 -27.48
N TYR A 207 -6.30 24.43 -26.40
CA TYR A 207 -6.87 24.30 -25.05
C TYR A 207 -7.73 25.53 -24.70
N ASN A 208 -8.94 25.29 -24.21
CA ASN A 208 -9.99 26.31 -23.96
C ASN A 208 -10.58 27.01 -25.20
N GLU A 209 -10.13 26.73 -26.42
CA GLU A 209 -10.73 27.30 -27.65
C GLU A 209 -11.97 26.49 -28.10
N GLU A 210 -11.92 25.16 -28.03
CA GLU A 210 -13.06 24.28 -28.36
C GLU A 210 -14.07 24.11 -27.21
N SER A 211 -14.44 25.21 -26.54
CA SER A 211 -15.34 25.20 -25.38
C SER A 211 -16.77 24.71 -25.72
N GLU A 212 -17.17 24.74 -26.98
CA GLU A 212 -18.48 24.21 -27.42
C GLU A 212 -18.54 22.68 -27.41
N ARG A 213 -17.41 22.01 -27.62
CA ARG A 213 -17.31 20.56 -27.76
C ARG A 213 -16.91 19.87 -26.46
N TYR A 214 -15.95 20.46 -25.75
CA TYR A 214 -15.37 19.89 -24.55
C TYR A 214 -15.76 20.70 -23.31
N SER A 215 -15.92 20.00 -22.19
CA SER A 215 -15.99 20.62 -20.86
C SER A 215 -14.61 20.46 -20.21
N TRP A 216 -13.84 21.55 -20.22
CA TRP A 216 -12.45 21.56 -19.77
C TRP A 216 -12.36 21.54 -18.24
N LEU A 217 -11.16 21.30 -17.70
CA LEU A 217 -10.93 21.31 -16.25
C LEU A 217 -11.32 22.64 -15.58
N PRO A 218 -10.96 23.83 -16.12
CA PRO A 218 -11.32 25.12 -15.53
C PRO A 218 -12.84 25.36 -15.54
N ASP A 219 -13.55 24.90 -16.58
CA ASP A 219 -15.01 24.99 -16.65
C ASP A 219 -15.70 24.17 -15.56
N ARG A 220 -15.11 23.03 -15.20
CA ARG A 220 -15.63 22.10 -14.17
C ARG A 220 -15.23 22.51 -12.76
N PHE A 221 -14.06 23.12 -12.59
CA PHE A 221 -13.48 23.49 -11.31
C PHE A 221 -13.02 24.96 -11.32
N PRO A 222 -13.96 25.91 -11.46
CA PRO A 222 -13.64 27.33 -11.55
C PRO A 222 -12.95 27.82 -10.26
N GLY A 223 -11.91 28.62 -10.42
CA GLY A 223 -11.14 29.19 -9.29
C GLY A 223 -10.21 28.21 -8.58
N VAL A 224 -10.24 26.91 -8.90
CA VAL A 224 -9.35 25.89 -8.32
C VAL A 224 -8.23 25.50 -9.29
N ILE A 225 -8.58 25.33 -10.57
CA ILE A 225 -7.65 25.04 -11.65
C ILE A 225 -7.38 26.33 -12.42
N ASP A 226 -6.10 26.65 -12.63
CA ASP A 226 -5.70 27.78 -13.47
C ASP A 226 -6.05 27.48 -14.94
N PRO A 227 -6.84 28.33 -15.62
CA PRO A 227 -7.15 28.19 -17.04
C PRO A 227 -5.93 28.07 -17.95
N ALA A 228 -4.81 28.70 -17.61
CA ALA A 228 -3.59 28.65 -18.43
C ALA A 228 -2.87 27.30 -18.30
N LEU A 229 -2.83 26.73 -17.09
CA LEU A 229 -2.12 25.48 -16.81
C LEU A 229 -2.97 24.25 -17.07
N GLY A 230 -4.27 24.28 -16.80
CA GLY A 230 -5.18 23.17 -17.06
C GLY A 230 -4.72 21.86 -16.40
N ALA A 231 -4.46 20.82 -17.20
CA ALA A 231 -3.98 19.52 -16.72
C ALA A 231 -2.55 19.55 -16.15
N LYS A 232 -1.76 20.61 -16.43
CA LYS A 232 -0.43 20.82 -15.85
C LYS A 232 -0.45 21.38 -14.43
N THR A 233 -1.61 21.75 -13.92
CA THR A 233 -1.75 22.23 -12.53
C THR A 233 -1.22 21.17 -11.57
N GLU A 234 -0.22 21.47 -10.75
CA GLU A 234 0.47 20.47 -9.93
C GLU A 234 -0.46 19.74 -8.95
N ARG A 235 -1.43 20.45 -8.35
CA ARG A 235 -2.46 19.84 -7.50
C ARG A 235 -3.28 18.79 -8.25
N PHE A 236 -3.60 19.04 -9.52
CA PHE A 236 -4.29 18.09 -10.38
C PHE A 236 -3.38 16.90 -10.74
N VAL A 237 -2.11 17.15 -11.06
CA VAL A 237 -1.12 16.09 -11.31
C VAL A 237 -0.98 15.18 -10.09
N ALA A 238 -0.87 15.75 -8.88
CA ALA A 238 -0.81 15.01 -7.62
C ALA A 238 -2.08 14.18 -7.38
N TRP A 239 -3.26 14.74 -7.66
CA TRP A 239 -4.53 14.02 -7.58
C TRP A 239 -4.60 12.80 -8.51
N MET A 240 -4.05 12.94 -9.72
CA MET A 240 -4.06 11.87 -10.72
C MET A 240 -3.09 10.73 -10.37
N ARG A 241 -2.23 10.88 -9.34
CA ARG A 241 -1.54 9.78 -8.68
C ARG A 241 -2.46 9.18 -7.59
N PRO A 242 -3.02 7.98 -7.82
CA PRO A 242 -3.97 7.37 -6.90
C PRO A 242 -3.30 6.96 -5.58
N ASN A 243 -4.04 7.11 -4.48
CA ASN A 243 -3.63 6.62 -3.17
C ASN A 243 -3.93 5.13 -3.02
N ALA A 244 -3.03 4.42 -2.33
CA ALA A 244 -3.16 2.99 -2.10
C ALA A 244 -4.22 2.65 -1.03
N MET A 245 -4.47 3.58 -0.11
CA MET A 245 -5.36 3.42 1.04
C MET A 245 -6.63 4.28 0.89
N PRO A 246 -7.73 3.93 1.57
CA PRO A 246 -8.95 4.74 1.58
C PRO A 246 -8.82 6.06 2.36
N HIS A 247 -7.71 6.22 3.09
CA HIS A 247 -7.30 7.47 3.69
C HIS A 247 -6.51 8.26 2.65
N LEU A 248 -7.21 9.12 1.92
CA LEU A 248 -6.61 9.99 0.93
C LEU A 248 -5.93 11.16 1.66
N SER A 249 -4.61 11.32 1.51
CA SER A 249 -3.89 12.54 1.90
C SER A 249 -3.16 13.10 0.69
N GLN A 250 -3.31 14.39 0.42
CA GLN A 250 -2.67 15.06 -0.70
C GLN A 250 -2.25 16.48 -0.32
N ARG A 251 -1.14 16.93 -0.90
CA ARG A 251 -0.63 18.29 -0.70
C ARG A 251 -1.49 19.29 -1.45
N TRP A 252 -1.87 20.35 -0.75
CA TRP A 252 -2.63 21.48 -1.29
C TRP A 252 -1.76 22.70 -1.55
N ALA A 253 -0.88 23.06 -0.60
CA ALA A 253 0.07 24.17 -0.74
C ALA A 253 1.21 24.06 0.28
N ARG A 254 2.12 25.01 0.24
CA ARG A 254 3.23 25.17 1.18
C ARG A 254 3.28 26.60 1.71
N ILE A 255 3.46 26.76 3.01
CA ILE A 255 3.66 28.05 3.68
C ILE A 255 5.15 28.20 3.99
N MET A 256 5.72 29.32 3.55
CA MET A 256 7.14 29.65 3.75
C MET A 256 7.39 30.63 4.91
N GLU A 257 6.33 31.04 5.60
CA GLU A 257 6.40 31.82 6.84
C GLU A 257 6.42 30.87 8.06
N THR A 258 7.11 31.27 9.13
CA THR A 258 7.14 30.51 10.41
C THR A 258 5.88 30.81 11.21
N LEU A 259 5.21 29.79 11.73
CA LEU A 259 4.10 29.94 12.67
C LEU A 259 4.66 29.77 14.09
N ARG A 260 4.43 30.74 14.98
CA ARG A 260 4.91 30.70 16.37
C ARG A 260 3.80 30.34 17.33
N ALA A 261 4.17 29.70 18.44
CA ALA A 261 3.25 29.39 19.52
C ALA A 261 2.57 30.67 20.06
N GLY A 262 1.26 30.59 20.29
CA GLY A 262 0.42 31.69 20.78
C GLY A 262 -0.13 32.64 19.71
N GLN A 263 0.22 32.44 18.44
CA GLN A 263 -0.43 33.16 17.33
C GLN A 263 -1.79 32.55 16.99
N THR A 264 -2.71 33.39 16.51
CA THR A 264 -4.03 32.94 16.08
C THR A 264 -4.04 32.74 14.57
N LEU A 265 -4.19 31.49 14.14
CA LEU A 265 -4.37 31.11 12.75
C LEU A 265 -5.87 31.07 12.44
N THR A 266 -6.32 32.00 11.59
CA THR A 266 -7.65 31.99 11.00
C THR A 266 -7.61 31.29 9.65
N VAL A 267 -8.44 30.27 9.47
CA VAL A 267 -8.55 29.50 8.24
C VAL A 267 -9.93 29.68 7.66
N GLN A 268 -10.00 30.26 6.47
CA GLN A 268 -11.23 30.37 5.69
C GLN A 268 -11.28 29.21 4.69
N ILE A 269 -12.33 28.40 4.79
CA ILE A 269 -12.55 27.20 3.99
C ILE A 269 -13.74 27.42 3.06
N ASN A 270 -13.51 27.25 1.76
CA ASN A 270 -14.56 27.17 0.75
C ASN A 270 -14.82 25.69 0.43
N SER A 271 -15.80 25.11 1.11
CA SER A 271 -16.20 23.70 1.02
C SER A 271 -17.15 23.48 -0.16
N SER A 272 -16.64 22.89 -1.25
CA SER A 272 -17.36 22.60 -2.48
C SER A 272 -17.43 21.10 -2.79
N PHE A 273 -16.50 20.30 -2.25
CA PHE A 273 -16.37 18.87 -2.49
C PHE A 273 -17.32 18.08 -1.57
N PRO A 274 -18.34 17.38 -2.11
CA PRO A 274 -19.34 16.71 -1.29
C PRO A 274 -18.85 15.36 -0.79
N VAL A 275 -18.85 15.14 0.53
CA VAL A 275 -18.50 13.83 1.13
C VAL A 275 -19.64 13.20 1.93
N ALA A 276 -20.66 13.98 2.29
CA ALA A 276 -21.78 13.52 3.11
C ALA A 276 -22.52 12.31 2.54
N VAL A 277 -22.70 12.24 1.22
CA VAL A 277 -23.43 11.15 0.53
C VAL A 277 -22.70 9.80 0.68
N ALA A 278 -21.38 9.81 0.80
CA ALA A 278 -20.55 8.62 0.94
C ALA A 278 -20.22 8.30 2.41
N GLY A 279 -20.78 9.05 3.38
CA GLY A 279 -20.38 8.96 4.78
C GLY A 279 -18.93 9.37 5.03
N GLY A 280 -18.36 10.17 4.12
CA GLY A 280 -16.98 10.64 4.17
C GLY A 280 -16.77 11.79 5.16
N GLN A 281 -15.51 12.06 5.41
CA GLN A 281 -15.02 13.11 6.29
C GLN A 281 -13.90 13.87 5.58
N LYS A 282 -13.80 15.17 5.88
CA LYS A 282 -12.73 16.02 5.38
C LYS A 282 -11.96 16.67 6.52
N GLN A 283 -10.65 16.59 6.43
CA GLN A 283 -9.73 17.20 7.39
C GLN A 283 -8.70 18.06 6.66
N LEU A 284 -8.21 19.07 7.34
CA LEU A 284 -7.11 19.92 6.92
C LEU A 284 -5.96 19.71 7.91
N LEU A 285 -4.77 19.44 7.38
CA LEU A 285 -3.57 19.18 8.15
C LEU A 285 -2.49 20.18 7.73
N LEU A 286 -1.98 20.95 8.69
CA LEU A 286 -0.76 21.74 8.52
C LEU A 286 0.35 21.03 9.29
N GLU A 287 1.44 20.67 8.62
CA GLU A 287 2.54 19.92 9.24
C GLU A 287 3.89 20.47 8.80
N GLU A 288 4.80 20.64 9.75
CA GLU A 288 6.20 20.96 9.48
C GLU A 288 6.95 19.73 8.94
N GLN A 289 7.61 19.86 7.79
CA GLN A 289 8.44 18.78 7.24
C GLN A 289 9.91 18.93 7.64
N ASN A 290 10.24 18.47 8.84
CA ASN A 290 11.63 18.35 9.28
C ASN A 290 12.20 16.94 9.03
N ALA A 291 13.37 16.88 8.38
CA ALA A 291 14.11 15.65 8.09
C ALA A 291 14.46 14.84 9.36
N ALA A 292 14.53 15.51 10.52
CA ALA A 292 14.92 14.92 11.78
C ALA A 292 13.77 14.26 12.58
N SER A 293 12.51 14.36 12.14
CA SER A 293 11.40 14.16 13.07
C SER A 293 10.20 13.45 12.47
N THR A 294 10.30 12.23 11.95
CA THR A 294 9.08 11.40 11.77
C THR A 294 8.96 10.48 12.97
N LYS A 295 7.88 10.63 13.75
CA LYS A 295 7.58 9.70 14.85
C LYS A 295 7.13 8.36 14.26
N LEU A 296 8.07 7.48 13.90
CA LEU A 296 7.78 6.14 13.37
C LEU A 296 7.43 5.16 14.49
N VAL A 297 6.56 5.55 15.42
CA VAL A 297 6.17 4.73 16.58
C VAL A 297 5.66 3.35 16.19
N PRO A 298 4.79 3.19 15.15
CA PRO A 298 4.29 1.87 14.78
C PRO A 298 5.42 0.94 14.31
N LEU A 299 6.35 1.46 13.50
CA LEU A 299 7.51 0.71 13.03
C LEU A 299 8.46 0.38 14.19
N GLY A 300 8.73 1.34 15.07
CA GLY A 300 9.56 1.13 16.26
C GLY A 300 9.01 0.03 17.16
N ARG A 301 7.72 0.06 17.47
CA ARG A 301 7.03 -1.00 18.22
C ARG A 301 7.12 -2.36 17.52
N PHE A 302 6.89 -2.40 16.21
CA PHE A 302 7.00 -3.63 15.43
C PHE A 302 8.41 -4.24 15.54
N LEU A 303 9.46 -3.45 15.36
CA LEU A 303 10.85 -3.93 15.46
C LEU A 303 11.20 -4.42 16.87
N VAL A 304 10.73 -3.74 17.92
CA VAL A 304 10.92 -4.19 19.31
C VAL A 304 10.24 -5.54 19.53
N VAL A 305 9.00 -5.72 19.07
CA VAL A 305 8.28 -7.01 19.17
C VAL A 305 9.05 -8.11 18.45
N CYS A 306 9.50 -7.87 17.21
CA CYS A 306 10.33 -8.82 16.48
C CYS A 306 11.62 -9.17 17.23
N GLY A 307 12.28 -8.17 17.83
CA GLY A 307 13.48 -8.39 18.64
C GLY A 307 13.23 -9.23 19.89
N VAL A 308 12.12 -9.01 20.59
CA VAL A 308 11.69 -9.84 21.74
C VAL A 308 11.41 -11.28 21.30
N VAL A 309 10.79 -11.49 20.14
CA VAL A 309 10.58 -12.82 19.56
C VAL A 309 11.92 -13.51 19.24
N CYS A 310 12.91 -12.77 18.72
CA CYS A 310 14.27 -13.30 18.52
C CYS A 310 14.93 -13.74 19.82
N PHE A 311 14.78 -12.98 20.91
CA PHE A 311 15.28 -13.39 22.23
C PHE A 311 14.52 -14.60 22.79
N GLY A 312 13.20 -14.68 22.56
CA GLY A 312 12.41 -15.86 22.89
C GLY A 312 12.90 -17.13 22.17
N MET A 313 13.18 -17.04 20.87
CA MET A 313 13.79 -18.13 20.10
C MET A 313 15.17 -18.52 20.62
N ALA A 314 16.04 -17.54 20.93
CA ALA A 314 17.36 -17.81 21.51
C ALA A 314 17.24 -18.54 22.87
N SER A 315 16.30 -18.12 23.70
CA SER A 315 16.01 -18.73 25.00
C SER A 315 15.50 -20.16 24.86
N MET A 316 14.63 -20.41 23.88
CA MET A 316 14.11 -21.75 23.56
C MET A 316 15.23 -22.68 23.06
N VAL A 317 16.10 -22.22 22.16
CA VAL A 317 17.25 -23.01 21.68
C VAL A 317 18.17 -23.37 22.84
N LEU A 318 18.42 -22.42 23.75
CA LEU A 318 19.23 -22.65 24.94
C LEU A 318 18.56 -23.65 25.89
N ALA A 319 17.26 -23.53 26.13
CA ALA A 319 16.49 -24.47 26.94
C ALA A 319 16.53 -25.89 26.34
N ILE A 320 16.27 -26.05 25.04
CA ILE A 320 16.35 -27.35 24.35
C ILE A 320 17.76 -27.92 24.46
N HIS A 321 18.80 -27.10 24.27
CA HIS A 321 20.16 -27.58 24.39
C HIS A 321 20.50 -28.05 25.81
N ARG A 322 19.97 -27.38 26.85
CA ARG A 322 20.21 -27.72 28.26
C ARG A 322 19.39 -28.92 28.74
N PHE A 323 18.12 -29.03 28.34
CA PHE A 323 17.21 -30.08 28.81
C PHE A 323 17.16 -31.30 27.89
N CYS A 324 17.56 -31.15 26.62
CA CYS A 324 17.55 -32.20 25.60
C CYS A 324 18.87 -32.17 24.80
N GLU A 325 20.00 -32.27 25.51
CA GLU A 325 21.30 -32.28 24.87
C GLU A 325 21.42 -33.46 23.91
N ARG A 326 21.73 -33.16 22.65
CA ARG A 326 21.93 -34.16 21.60
C ARG A 326 23.31 -34.02 21.02
N ARG A 327 24.00 -35.15 20.85
CA ARG A 327 25.31 -35.17 20.20
C ARG A 327 25.15 -34.83 18.71
N PRO A 328 25.84 -33.78 18.20
CA PRO A 328 25.83 -33.45 16.77
C PRO A 328 26.22 -34.65 15.92
N GLY A 329 25.51 -34.90 14.81
CA GLY A 329 25.80 -36.02 13.90
C GLY A 329 25.26 -37.39 14.32
N GLN A 330 24.63 -37.52 15.49
CA GLN A 330 24.03 -38.79 15.91
C GLN A 330 22.76 -39.11 15.11
N LYS A 331 22.78 -40.22 14.35
CA LYS A 331 21.65 -40.71 13.55
C LYS A 331 20.40 -40.87 14.44
N ARG A 332 19.27 -40.31 14.00
CA ARG A 332 18.00 -40.28 14.76
C ARG A 332 17.31 -41.64 14.83
N PHE A 333 17.50 -42.46 13.80
CA PHE A 333 17.10 -43.84 13.75
C PHE A 333 18.21 -44.60 13.02
N GLY A 334 18.60 -45.76 13.56
CA GLY A 334 19.47 -46.68 12.85
C GLY A 334 18.69 -47.27 11.69
N ARG A 335 18.96 -46.84 10.44
CA ARG A 335 18.88 -47.82 9.37
C ARG A 335 19.93 -48.88 9.71
N PRO A 336 19.57 -50.17 9.82
CA PRO A 336 20.54 -51.20 10.12
C PRO A 336 21.69 -51.04 9.12
N SER A 337 22.91 -50.98 9.65
CA SER A 337 24.09 -51.14 8.81
C SER A 337 23.89 -52.45 8.07
N ARG A 338 23.81 -52.42 6.73
CA ARG A 338 24.14 -53.61 5.96
C ARG A 338 25.55 -53.98 6.42
N SER A 339 25.66 -54.96 7.32
CA SER A 339 26.93 -55.56 7.65
C SER A 339 27.55 -55.95 6.32
N ALA A 340 28.82 -55.61 6.15
CA ALA A 340 29.60 -56.12 5.06
C ALA A 340 29.39 -57.64 5.06
N ARG A 341 28.75 -58.16 4.01
CA ARG A 341 28.65 -59.59 3.78
C ARG A 341 30.09 -60.05 3.62
N GLN A 342 30.66 -60.63 4.66
CA GLN A 342 31.88 -61.42 4.55
C GLN A 342 31.52 -62.53 3.55
N VAL A 343 32.11 -62.43 2.35
CA VAL A 343 32.13 -63.52 1.39
C VAL A 343 33.26 -64.42 1.86
N GLU A 344 32.93 -65.48 2.60
CA GLU A 344 33.80 -66.65 2.66
C GLU A 344 33.59 -67.50 1.40
N PRO A 345 34.66 -68.10 0.84
CA PRO A 345 34.59 -68.88 -0.37
C PRO A 345 34.14 -70.31 -0.04
N GLY A 346 33.06 -70.77 -0.67
CA GLY A 346 32.55 -72.12 -0.48
C GLY A 346 31.72 -72.58 -1.67
N ASP A 347 32.38 -73.35 -2.52
CA ASP A 347 31.93 -74.33 -3.52
C ASP A 347 30.75 -74.05 -4.46
N GLU A 348 31.08 -74.17 -5.75
CA GLU A 348 30.18 -74.54 -6.84
C GLU A 348 29.46 -75.85 -6.51
N THR A 349 28.14 -75.78 -6.34
CA THR A 349 27.25 -76.84 -6.85
C THR A 349 26.02 -76.21 -7.46
N THR A 350 25.83 -76.60 -8.71
CA THR A 350 24.79 -76.25 -9.65
C THR A 350 23.39 -76.75 -9.25
N ASP A 351 22.42 -76.01 -9.76
CA ASP A 351 21.14 -76.46 -10.31
C ASP A 351 19.85 -76.56 -9.46
N GLU A 352 18.84 -75.96 -10.09
CA GLU A 352 17.43 -76.36 -10.23
C GLU A 352 16.34 -75.81 -9.29
N ASP A 353 15.53 -74.94 -9.92
CA ASP A 353 14.08 -74.78 -9.92
C ASP A 353 13.20 -75.67 -9.02
N SER A 354 12.14 -75.02 -8.50
CA SER A 354 10.75 -75.51 -8.22
C SER A 354 10.28 -75.02 -6.83
N ALA A 355 9.32 -74.11 -6.70
CA ALA A 355 7.86 -74.23 -6.90
C ALA A 355 7.09 -74.84 -5.70
N GLY A 356 5.99 -74.16 -5.31
CA GLY A 356 4.96 -74.58 -4.34
C GLY A 356 5.32 -74.31 -2.86
N ASP A 357 4.43 -73.96 -1.95
CA ASP A 357 2.97 -73.77 -1.92
C ASP A 357 2.65 -73.10 -0.57
N ASP A 358 1.63 -72.25 -0.50
CA ASP A 358 0.45 -72.55 0.33
C ASP A 358 -0.61 -71.43 0.31
N PRO A 359 -1.91 -71.77 0.46
CA PRO A 359 -3.03 -70.92 0.04
C PRO A 359 -4.07 -70.62 1.15
N GLU A 360 -5.17 -69.99 0.69
CA GLU A 360 -6.55 -70.01 1.22
C GLU A 360 -6.87 -69.21 2.49
N THR A 361 -7.99 -68.50 2.67
CA THR A 361 -9.31 -68.29 2.00
C THR A 361 -9.93 -67.05 2.71
N GLY A 362 -10.65 -66.06 2.15
CA GLY A 362 -11.91 -66.01 1.36
C GLY A 362 -13.14 -65.72 2.27
N PRO A 363 -14.27 -65.13 1.82
CA PRO A 363 -14.51 -64.11 0.78
C PRO A 363 -15.58 -63.02 1.12
N GLU A 364 -15.84 -62.16 0.12
CA GLU A 364 -16.75 -61.00 -0.01
C GLU A 364 -18.27 -61.28 -0.09
N SER A 365 -19.09 -60.22 0.04
CA SER A 365 -20.32 -60.05 -0.76
C SER A 365 -20.79 -58.58 -0.87
N ASP A 366 -20.48 -57.98 -2.02
CA ASP A 366 -21.32 -57.24 -2.98
C ASP A 366 -22.61 -56.49 -2.56
N SER A 367 -22.79 -55.24 -3.05
CA SER A 367 -23.96 -54.79 -3.83
C SER A 367 -24.11 -53.25 -3.95
N SER A 368 -24.37 -52.80 -5.18
CA SER A 368 -25.07 -51.57 -5.60
C SER A 368 -25.86 -51.96 -6.87
N PRO A 369 -27.07 -51.43 -7.17
CA PRO A 369 -27.19 -50.08 -7.76
C PRO A 369 -28.58 -49.40 -7.59
N GLY A 370 -28.72 -48.15 -8.06
CA GLY A 370 -30.04 -47.59 -8.43
C GLY A 370 -30.17 -46.07 -8.38
N SER A 371 -30.46 -45.45 -9.52
CA SER A 371 -30.97 -44.07 -9.66
C SER A 371 -32.41 -44.12 -10.19
N PRO A 372 -33.29 -43.15 -9.84
CA PRO A 372 -33.87 -42.32 -10.91
C PRO A 372 -34.13 -40.83 -10.54
N ARG A 373 -34.48 -40.08 -11.59
CA ARG A 373 -34.68 -38.62 -11.78
C ARG A 373 -35.77 -37.94 -10.93
N GLY A 374 -35.66 -36.60 -10.77
CA GLY A 374 -36.83 -35.70 -10.62
C GLY A 374 -36.58 -34.27 -10.05
N HIS A 375 -36.50 -33.27 -10.94
CA HIS A 375 -36.59 -31.79 -10.83
C HIS A 375 -37.18 -31.09 -9.56
N ARG A 376 -36.55 -29.97 -9.13
CA ARG A 376 -37.14 -28.59 -9.15
C ARG A 376 -36.17 -27.45 -8.75
N ASP A 377 -36.32 -26.36 -9.51
CA ASP A 377 -35.99 -24.91 -9.36
C ASP A 377 -35.24 -24.33 -8.16
N GLY A 378 -34.45 -23.28 -8.43
CA GLY A 378 -34.06 -22.29 -7.41
C GLY A 378 -32.91 -21.35 -7.76
N SER A 379 -33.07 -20.48 -8.76
CA SER A 379 -32.22 -19.30 -8.98
C SER A 379 -32.30 -18.34 -7.79
N SER A 380 -31.16 -17.89 -7.24
CA SER A 380 -31.11 -16.65 -6.46
C SER A 380 -29.93 -15.78 -6.89
N ARG A 381 -30.30 -14.57 -7.31
CA ARG A 381 -29.45 -13.43 -7.66
C ARG A 381 -28.97 -12.78 -6.37
N TYR A 382 -27.70 -12.35 -6.33
CA TYR A 382 -27.31 -11.26 -5.45
C TYR A 382 -27.30 -9.96 -6.26
N SER A 383 -28.17 -9.03 -5.85
CA SER A 383 -28.20 -7.63 -6.23
C SER A 383 -28.61 -6.84 -4.99
N MET A 384 -27.66 -6.13 -4.40
CA MET A 384 -27.69 -4.69 -4.05
C MET A 384 -26.45 -4.34 -3.25
#